data_AF-W4LRS1-F1
#
_entry.id   AF-W4LRS1-F1
#
_cell.length_a   1.000
_cell.length_b   1.000
_cell.length_c   1.000
_cell.angle_alpha   90.00
_cell.angle_beta   90.00
_cell.angle_gamma   90.00
#
_symmetry.space_group_name_H-M   'P 1'
#
loop_
_entity.id
_entity.type
_entity.pdbx_description
1 polymer ?
#
loop_
_entity_poly.entity_id
_entity_poly.type
_entity_poly.pdbx_seq_one_letter_code
_entity_poly.pdbx_strand_id
1 'polypeptide(L)'
;MNRPFIHGINFEERLRTKLESLGCRIYYDQTYDHLYKLDFIVNGFRDVARLPQHIGIQVTAKRDDVTKQREFLQTQKRSFVVPKAVYLEADPEADMEQGAATLVYAALLSLVFNRTYRNRRVIGLRLSRGFSFEFFDLEENVRRLQGFDADRRLTAQVGEEVLVGRIINFHREKGYGFIECDSRPNNVFFHIRNGVDESVVGRIEAVGEGLTGWQQLDIPVTFRERFTRRSREEKPAAFDIKLYVQDAAENTVIEEEPREQIEDFFS
;
A
#
# COMPACT_ATOMS: atom_id res chain seq x y z
N MET A 1 -48.07 25.77 2.09
CA MET A 1 -48.04 25.27 3.48
C MET A 1 -46.67 24.64 3.73
N ASN A 2 -45.76 25.43 4.29
CA ASN A 2 -44.45 24.95 4.72
C ASN A 2 -44.64 24.12 5.99
N ARG A 3 -44.36 22.81 5.93
CA ARG A 3 -44.18 22.01 7.14
C ARG A 3 -42.75 22.28 7.65
N PRO A 4 -42.58 22.68 8.92
CA PRO A 4 -41.27 22.96 9.48
C PRO A 4 -40.47 21.67 9.59
N PHE A 5 -39.21 21.74 9.20
CA PHE A 5 -38.24 20.66 9.26
C PHE A 5 -38.10 20.12 10.69
N ILE A 6 -38.25 18.80 10.87
CA ILE A 6 -37.97 18.14 12.14
C ILE A 6 -36.45 18.03 12.29
N HIS A 7 -35.91 18.90 13.14
CA HIS A 7 -34.50 19.05 13.48
C HIS A 7 -34.08 18.00 14.53
N GLY A 8 -34.02 16.71 14.18
CA GLY A 8 -33.73 15.68 15.18
C GLY A 8 -33.34 14.26 14.73
N ILE A 9 -33.21 13.97 13.42
CA ILE A 9 -32.83 12.63 12.96
C ILE A 9 -31.34 12.59 12.67
N ASN A 10 -30.58 11.80 13.44
CA ASN A 10 -29.14 11.60 13.26
C ASN A 10 -28.86 11.04 11.85
N PHE A 11 -27.70 11.37 11.28
CA PHE A 11 -27.30 10.98 9.92
C PHE A 11 -27.45 9.47 9.66
N GLU A 12 -27.06 8.66 10.65
CA GLU A 12 -27.18 7.19 10.67
C GLU A 12 -28.63 6.72 10.46
N GLU A 13 -29.59 7.35 11.15
CA GLU A 13 -31.00 6.99 11.09
C GLU A 13 -31.63 7.35 9.75
N ARG A 14 -31.24 8.50 9.17
CA ARG A 14 -31.64 8.87 7.81
C ARG A 14 -31.11 7.87 6.79
N LEU A 15 -29.84 7.50 6.88
CA LEU A 15 -29.22 6.52 5.99
C LEU A 15 -29.91 5.16 6.09
N ARG A 16 -30.14 4.67 7.32
CA ARG A 16 -30.86 3.42 7.58
C ARG A 16 -32.22 3.40 6.90
N THR A 17 -33.05 4.41 7.18
CA THR A 17 -34.41 4.53 6.63
C THR A 17 -34.41 4.52 5.11
N LYS A 18 -33.43 5.21 4.49
CA LYS A 18 -33.30 5.24 3.03
C LYS A 18 -32.85 3.90 2.46
N LEU A 19 -31.88 3.24 3.07
CA LEU A 19 -31.44 1.91 2.65
C LEU A 19 -32.57 0.88 2.74
N GLU A 20 -33.41 0.94 3.78
CA GLU A 20 -34.62 0.10 3.89
C GLU A 20 -35.60 0.37 2.74
N SER A 21 -35.82 1.65 2.39
CA SER A 21 -36.67 2.02 1.25
C SER A 21 -36.12 1.51 -0.09
N LEU A 22 -34.80 1.41 -0.24
CA LEU A 22 -34.10 0.83 -1.38
C LEU A 22 -34.09 -0.72 -1.35
N GLY A 23 -34.70 -1.34 -0.35
CA GLY A 23 -34.85 -2.79 -0.25
C GLY A 23 -33.76 -3.50 0.54
N CYS A 24 -32.93 -2.78 1.29
CA CYS A 24 -32.08 -3.42 2.31
C CYS A 24 -32.96 -3.95 3.45
N ARG A 25 -32.66 -5.15 3.92
CA ARG A 25 -33.16 -5.66 5.20
C ARG A 25 -32.13 -5.30 6.26
N ILE A 26 -32.53 -4.49 7.24
CA ILE A 26 -31.62 -3.93 8.24
C ILE A 26 -32.03 -4.41 9.64
N TYR A 27 -31.03 -4.69 10.46
CA TYR A 27 -31.17 -4.97 11.88
C TYR A 27 -30.41 -3.91 12.68
N TYR A 28 -31.02 -3.41 13.76
CA TYR A 28 -30.42 -2.42 14.66
C TYR A 28 -30.73 -2.79 16.11
N ASP A 29 -29.73 -2.71 16.97
CA ASP A 29 -29.85 -2.90 18.41
C ASP A 29 -28.79 -2.05 19.12
N GLN A 30 -29.16 -1.38 20.21
CA GLN A 30 -28.24 -0.55 20.99
C GLN A 30 -27.03 -1.34 21.53
N THR A 31 -27.19 -2.64 21.78
CA THR A 31 -26.11 -3.53 22.17
C THR A 31 -25.05 -3.62 21.07
N TYR A 32 -25.46 -3.62 19.79
CA TYR A 32 -24.53 -3.65 18.66
C TYR A 32 -23.74 -2.37 18.51
N ASP A 33 -24.38 -1.22 18.72
CA ASP A 33 -23.71 0.07 18.74
C ASP A 33 -22.68 0.13 19.89
N HIS A 34 -23.10 -0.12 21.12
CA HIS A 34 -22.24 0.05 22.29
C HIS A 34 -21.08 -0.95 22.38
N LEU A 35 -21.35 -2.25 22.16
CA LEU A 35 -20.35 -3.30 22.34
C LEU A 35 -19.50 -3.54 21.09
N TYR A 36 -20.09 -3.35 19.92
CA TYR A 36 -19.47 -3.74 18.65
C TYR A 36 -19.21 -2.56 17.73
N LYS A 37 -19.63 -1.33 18.08
CA LYS A 37 -19.45 -0.14 17.26
C LYS A 37 -20.06 -0.37 15.88
N LEU A 38 -21.31 -0.85 15.87
CA LEU A 38 -22.10 -1.11 14.68
C LEU A 38 -23.42 -0.35 14.80
N ASP A 39 -23.57 0.71 14.00
CA ASP A 39 -24.78 1.52 13.97
C ASP A 39 -25.96 0.75 13.39
N PHE A 40 -25.71 -0.22 12.51
CA PHE A 40 -26.71 -1.19 12.04
C PHE A 40 -26.05 -2.32 11.24
N ILE A 41 -26.83 -3.38 10.96
CA ILE A 41 -26.42 -4.55 10.18
C ILE A 41 -27.34 -4.72 8.99
N VAL A 42 -26.79 -4.78 7.78
CA VAL A 42 -27.50 -5.15 6.57
C VAL A 42 -27.46 -6.68 6.42
N ASN A 43 -28.63 -7.32 6.52
CA ASN A 43 -28.75 -8.77 6.50
C ASN A 43 -29.32 -9.32 5.17
N GLY A 44 -29.77 -8.44 4.27
CA GLY A 44 -30.30 -8.83 2.98
C GLY A 44 -30.52 -7.65 2.04
N PHE A 45 -30.64 -7.95 0.75
CA PHE A 45 -31.23 -7.06 -0.25
C PHE A 45 -32.50 -7.74 -0.79
N ARG A 46 -33.50 -6.95 -1.19
CA ARG A 46 -34.82 -7.44 -1.65
C ARG A 46 -34.69 -8.46 -2.79
N ASP A 47 -33.84 -8.17 -3.76
CA ASP A 47 -33.69 -8.99 -4.98
C ASP A 47 -32.48 -9.94 -4.92
N VAL A 48 -31.86 -10.08 -3.74
CA VAL A 48 -30.75 -11.03 -3.51
C VAL A 48 -31.23 -12.13 -2.58
N ALA A 49 -31.56 -13.28 -3.18
CA ALA A 49 -32.21 -14.41 -2.50
C ALA A 49 -31.46 -14.87 -1.24
N ARG A 50 -30.12 -14.89 -1.29
CA ARG A 50 -29.26 -15.17 -0.13
C ARG A 50 -28.03 -14.28 -0.19
N LEU A 51 -27.88 -13.40 0.79
CA LEU A 51 -26.61 -12.71 0.96
C LEU A 51 -25.57 -13.71 1.47
N PRO A 52 -24.39 -13.77 0.83
CA PRO A 52 -23.32 -14.64 1.32
C PRO A 52 -22.80 -14.20 2.70
N GLN A 53 -22.96 -12.92 3.05
CA GLN A 53 -22.42 -12.32 4.28
C GLN A 53 -23.33 -11.18 4.76
N HIS A 54 -23.63 -11.15 6.06
CA HIS A 54 -24.18 -9.96 6.72
C HIS A 54 -23.11 -8.87 6.82
N ILE A 55 -23.52 -7.61 6.70
CA ILE A 55 -22.62 -6.46 6.68
C ILE A 55 -22.95 -5.55 7.87
N GLY A 56 -22.07 -5.48 8.86
CA GLY A 56 -22.16 -4.48 9.91
C GLY A 56 -21.61 -3.13 9.43
N ILE A 57 -22.27 -2.03 9.79
CA ILE A 57 -21.89 -0.69 9.35
C ILE A 57 -21.68 0.20 10.56
N GLN A 58 -20.54 0.88 10.62
CA GLN A 58 -20.32 2.06 11.44
C GLN A 58 -20.22 3.26 10.49
N VAL A 59 -20.96 4.31 10.79
CA VAL A 59 -21.05 5.55 10.05
C VAL A 59 -20.32 6.65 10.82
N THR A 60 -19.73 7.57 10.08
CA THR A 60 -19.16 8.79 10.63
C THR A 60 -19.28 9.93 9.63
N ALA A 61 -19.54 11.12 10.15
CA ALA A 61 -19.42 12.38 9.41
C ALA A 61 -17.98 12.93 9.41
N LYS A 62 -17.11 12.38 10.27
CA LYS A 62 -15.73 12.83 10.42
C LYS A 62 -14.81 12.01 9.54
N ARG A 63 -14.29 12.64 8.50
CA ARG A 63 -13.25 12.07 7.63
C ARG A 63 -11.96 11.88 8.41
N ASP A 64 -11.33 10.72 8.24
CA ASP A 64 -10.01 10.41 8.80
C ASP A 64 -9.91 10.56 10.33
N ASP A 65 -11.01 10.30 11.06
CA ASP A 65 -11.01 10.23 12.52
C ASP A 65 -10.26 8.98 13.00
N VAL A 66 -8.95 9.13 13.19
CA VAL A 66 -8.02 8.04 13.54
C VAL A 66 -8.41 7.35 14.85
N THR A 67 -9.01 8.07 15.79
CA THR A 67 -9.43 7.50 17.07
C THR A 67 -10.61 6.56 16.87
N LYS A 68 -11.65 7.02 16.16
CA LYS A 68 -12.84 6.20 15.87
C LYS A 68 -12.51 5.03 14.93
N GLN A 69 -11.68 5.26 13.91
CA GLN A 69 -11.22 4.21 12.99
C GLN A 69 -10.47 3.09 13.73
N ARG A 70 -9.55 3.45 14.64
CA ARG A 70 -8.79 2.49 15.45
C ARG A 70 -9.67 1.73 16.42
N GLU A 71 -10.57 2.42 17.12
CA GLU A 71 -11.52 1.80 18.05
C GLU A 71 -12.38 0.76 17.31
N PHE A 72 -12.98 1.16 16.18
CA PHE A 72 -13.77 0.26 15.34
C PHE A 72 -12.94 -0.94 14.86
N LEU A 73 -11.74 -0.71 14.32
CA LEU A 73 -10.86 -1.77 13.84
C LEU A 73 -10.48 -2.77 14.95
N GLN A 74 -10.15 -2.29 16.15
CA GLN A 74 -9.81 -3.14 17.29
C GLN A 74 -11.01 -3.96 17.76
N THR A 75 -12.17 -3.33 17.88
CA THR A 75 -13.43 -3.99 18.27
C THR A 75 -13.79 -5.09 17.27
N GLN A 76 -13.72 -4.80 15.97
CA GLN A 76 -14.01 -5.79 14.93
C GLN A 76 -12.95 -6.90 14.88
N LYS A 77 -11.66 -6.62 15.11
CA LYS A 77 -10.64 -7.68 15.20
C LYS A 77 -10.90 -8.66 16.36
N ARG A 78 -11.42 -8.19 17.48
CA ARG A 78 -11.70 -9.00 18.69
C ARG A 78 -13.04 -9.74 18.63
N SER A 79 -14.04 -9.17 17.98
CA SER A 79 -15.42 -9.67 18.03
C SER A 79 -15.90 -10.10 16.66
N PHE A 80 -16.47 -11.31 16.53
CA PHE A 80 -16.91 -11.88 15.24
C PHE A 80 -18.43 -11.86 15.07
N VAL A 81 -19.06 -10.70 15.30
CA VAL A 81 -20.53 -10.57 15.19
C VAL A 81 -21.02 -10.63 13.75
N VAL A 82 -20.28 -10.01 12.84
CA VAL A 82 -20.58 -9.98 11.40
C VAL A 82 -19.40 -10.52 10.59
N PRO A 83 -19.66 -11.27 9.50
CA PRO A 83 -18.60 -11.73 8.60
C PRO A 83 -17.88 -10.58 7.89
N LYS A 84 -18.57 -9.44 7.68
CA LYS A 84 -18.01 -8.23 7.08
C LYS A 84 -18.45 -6.99 7.83
N ALA A 85 -17.50 -6.09 8.11
CA ALA A 85 -17.73 -4.84 8.79
C ALA A 85 -17.20 -3.67 7.93
N VAL A 86 -18.00 -2.62 7.80
CA VAL A 86 -17.72 -1.44 6.99
C VAL A 86 -17.66 -0.21 7.87
N TYR A 87 -16.54 0.51 7.79
CA TYR A 87 -16.40 1.85 8.34
C TYR A 87 -16.71 2.88 7.24
N LEU A 88 -17.91 3.45 7.29
CA LEU A 88 -18.44 4.40 6.32
C LEU A 88 -18.14 5.83 6.75
N GLU A 89 -17.27 6.49 5.99
CA GLU A 89 -17.08 7.93 6.03
C GLU A 89 -17.99 8.57 5.00
N ALA A 90 -18.90 9.43 5.47
CA ALA A 90 -19.75 10.19 4.61
C ALA A 90 -19.63 11.67 4.94
N ASP A 91 -19.66 12.50 3.91
CA ASP A 91 -19.67 13.95 4.09
C ASP A 91 -20.99 14.35 4.79
N PRO A 92 -20.96 15.13 5.89
CA PRO A 92 -22.18 15.61 6.53
C PRO A 92 -23.05 16.47 5.61
N GLU A 93 -22.45 17.09 4.58
CA GLU A 93 -23.16 17.85 3.55
C GLU A 93 -23.68 16.96 2.41
N ALA A 94 -23.36 15.65 2.40
CA ALA A 94 -23.89 14.73 1.41
C ALA A 94 -25.41 14.61 1.58
N ASP A 95 -26.15 15.05 0.57
CA ASP A 95 -27.61 15.00 0.61
C ASP A 95 -28.10 13.56 0.40
N MET A 96 -28.68 12.99 1.46
CA MET A 96 -29.34 11.68 1.46
C MET A 96 -30.54 11.60 0.52
N GLU A 97 -31.23 12.71 0.30
CA GLU A 97 -32.38 12.80 -0.61
C GLU A 97 -31.94 12.88 -2.08
N GLN A 98 -30.72 13.36 -2.35
CA GLN A 98 -30.20 13.51 -3.72
C GLN A 98 -29.26 12.37 -4.15
N GLY A 99 -29.18 11.27 -3.39
CA GLY A 99 -28.56 10.03 -3.87
C GLY A 99 -27.38 9.50 -3.05
N ALA A 100 -26.99 10.14 -1.95
CA ALA A 100 -25.93 9.60 -1.08
C ALA A 100 -26.30 8.19 -0.54
N ALA A 101 -27.57 7.96 -0.19
CA ALA A 101 -28.05 6.64 0.22
C ALA A 101 -28.01 5.62 -0.93
N THR A 102 -28.33 6.04 -2.15
CA THR A 102 -28.22 5.20 -3.37
C THR A 102 -26.77 4.82 -3.64
N LEU A 103 -25.83 5.75 -3.39
CA LEU A 103 -24.40 5.50 -3.53
C LEU A 103 -23.90 4.48 -2.50
N VAL A 104 -24.34 4.60 -1.24
CA VAL A 104 -24.06 3.59 -0.20
C VAL A 104 -24.64 2.24 -0.61
N TYR A 105 -25.89 2.19 -1.08
CA TYR A 105 -26.52 0.97 -1.57
C TYR A 105 -25.69 0.30 -2.69
N ALA A 106 -25.28 1.07 -3.70
CA ALA A 106 -24.44 0.60 -4.80
C ALA A 106 -23.06 0.10 -4.31
N ALA A 107 -22.46 0.81 -3.35
CA ALA A 107 -21.20 0.39 -2.73
C ALA A 107 -21.37 -0.94 -2.00
N LEU A 108 -22.42 -1.12 -1.19
CA LEU A 108 -22.66 -2.36 -0.46
C LEU A 108 -22.90 -3.55 -1.42
N LEU A 109 -23.64 -3.36 -2.52
CA LEU A 109 -23.77 -4.40 -3.55
C LEU A 109 -22.42 -4.73 -4.19
N SER A 110 -21.65 -3.70 -4.56
CA SER A 110 -20.30 -3.87 -5.11
C SER A 110 -19.41 -4.66 -4.17
N LEU A 111 -19.52 -4.41 -2.86
CA LEU A 111 -18.75 -5.10 -1.83
C LEU A 111 -19.10 -6.58 -1.72
N VAL A 112 -20.38 -6.93 -1.87
CA VAL A 112 -20.87 -8.32 -1.83
C VAL A 112 -20.39 -9.12 -3.03
N PHE A 113 -20.44 -8.53 -4.23
CA PHE A 113 -20.20 -9.26 -5.48
C PHE A 113 -18.75 -9.20 -5.98
N ASN A 114 -17.94 -8.27 -5.49
CA ASN A 114 -16.57 -8.10 -5.94
C ASN A 114 -15.59 -9.07 -5.24
N ARG A 115 -14.93 -9.92 -6.04
CA ARG A 115 -13.97 -10.93 -5.58
C ARG A 115 -12.79 -10.33 -4.81
N THR A 116 -12.37 -9.11 -5.14
CA THR A 116 -11.27 -8.39 -4.45
C THR A 116 -11.54 -8.23 -2.96
N TYR A 117 -12.80 -8.06 -2.57
CA TYR A 117 -13.20 -7.84 -1.17
C TYR A 117 -13.73 -9.08 -0.47
N ARG A 118 -13.74 -10.25 -1.14
CA ARG A 118 -14.32 -11.49 -0.59
C ARG A 118 -13.70 -11.88 0.76
N ASN A 119 -12.37 -11.81 0.85
CA ASN A 119 -11.61 -12.22 2.03
C ASN A 119 -11.27 -11.04 2.97
N ARG A 120 -11.76 -9.83 2.66
CA ARG A 120 -11.55 -8.66 3.50
C ARG A 120 -12.71 -8.53 4.49
N ARG A 121 -12.40 -8.67 5.77
CA ARG A 121 -13.38 -8.65 6.84
C ARG A 121 -13.76 -7.25 7.28
N VAL A 122 -12.77 -6.37 7.42
CA VAL A 122 -12.98 -4.97 7.83
C VAL A 122 -12.53 -4.08 6.68
N ILE A 123 -13.39 -3.16 6.25
CA ILE A 123 -13.18 -2.34 5.05
C ILE A 123 -13.61 -0.91 5.35
N GLY A 124 -12.83 0.07 4.90
CA GLY A 124 -13.23 1.46 4.86
C GLY A 124 -14.00 1.77 3.58
N LEU A 125 -15.06 2.57 3.68
CA LEU A 125 -15.82 3.10 2.56
C LEU A 125 -15.91 4.61 2.73
N ARG A 126 -15.56 5.37 1.70
CA ARG A 126 -15.67 6.82 1.70
C ARG A 126 -16.56 7.28 0.58
N LEU A 127 -17.50 8.18 0.89
CA LEU A 127 -18.31 8.88 -0.10
C LEU A 127 -17.68 10.23 -0.41
N SER A 128 -17.64 10.59 -1.69
CA SER A 128 -17.18 11.90 -2.17
C SER A 128 -18.37 12.74 -2.64
N ARG A 129 -18.23 14.07 -2.57
CA ARG A 129 -19.26 15.03 -3.02
C ARG A 129 -19.66 14.87 -4.49
N GLY A 130 -18.77 14.33 -5.32
CA GLY A 130 -19.03 14.06 -6.75
C GLY A 130 -19.83 12.80 -7.05
N PHE A 131 -20.65 12.30 -6.10
CA PHE A 131 -21.39 11.04 -6.24
C PHE A 131 -20.53 9.83 -6.60
N SER A 132 -19.33 9.76 -6.04
CA SER A 132 -18.42 8.63 -6.17
C SER A 132 -18.06 8.06 -4.80
N PHE A 133 -17.69 6.78 -4.77
CA PHE A 133 -17.23 6.12 -3.56
C PHE A 133 -15.90 5.43 -3.79
N GLU A 134 -15.10 5.31 -2.73
CA GLU A 134 -13.87 4.54 -2.72
C GLU A 134 -13.86 3.57 -1.55
N PHE A 135 -13.37 2.35 -1.79
CA PHE A 135 -13.01 1.44 -0.71
C PHE A 135 -11.55 1.64 -0.35
N PHE A 136 -11.24 1.60 0.94
CA PHE A 136 -9.87 1.66 1.43
C PHE A 136 -9.61 0.58 2.48
N ASP A 137 -8.32 0.25 2.64
CA ASP A 137 -7.88 -0.62 3.72
C ASP A 137 -7.85 0.17 5.03
N LEU A 138 -8.80 -0.11 5.92
CA LEU A 138 -8.93 0.62 7.17
C LEU A 138 -7.69 0.47 8.06
N GLU A 139 -7.06 -0.71 8.06
CA GLU A 139 -5.87 -0.96 8.86
C GLU A 139 -4.67 -0.17 8.34
N GLU A 140 -4.48 -0.15 7.03
CA GLU A 140 -3.46 0.68 6.39
C GLU A 140 -3.72 2.18 6.63
N ASN A 141 -4.98 2.63 6.54
CA ASN A 141 -5.32 4.03 6.79
C ASN A 141 -5.07 4.45 8.24
N VAL A 142 -5.41 3.60 9.21
CA VAL A 142 -5.11 3.85 10.64
C VAL A 142 -3.59 3.96 10.84
N ARG A 143 -2.79 3.04 10.30
CA ARG A 143 -1.32 3.12 10.38
C ARG A 143 -0.79 4.43 9.78
N ARG A 144 -1.29 4.81 8.60
CA ARG A 144 -0.94 6.05 7.93
C ARG A 144 -1.24 7.28 8.77
N LEU A 145 -2.44 7.37 9.32
CA LEU A 145 -2.91 8.52 10.11
C LEU A 145 -2.24 8.63 11.48
N GLN A 146 -1.89 7.51 12.09
CA GLN A 146 -1.17 7.47 13.36
C GLN A 146 0.30 7.85 13.24
N GLY A 147 0.78 8.16 12.03
CA GLY A 147 2.19 8.44 11.82
C GLY A 147 3.09 7.21 12.01
N PHE A 148 2.53 5.98 12.05
CA PHE A 148 3.35 4.78 11.86
C PHE A 148 4.01 4.78 10.48
N ASP A 149 3.41 5.48 9.51
CA ASP A 149 4.04 5.83 8.25
C ASP A 149 4.87 7.13 8.32
N ALA A 150 4.80 7.99 9.34
CA ALA A 150 5.64 9.19 9.41
C ALA A 150 7.07 8.84 9.86
N ASP A 151 7.21 7.97 10.87
CA ASP A 151 8.51 7.37 11.24
C ASP A 151 9.03 6.43 10.13
N ARG A 152 8.13 5.74 9.42
CA ARG A 152 8.50 4.95 8.24
C ARG A 152 8.68 5.76 6.95
N ARG A 153 8.18 6.99 6.83
CA ARG A 153 8.39 7.90 5.68
C ARG A 153 9.66 8.72 5.82
N LEU A 154 10.16 8.89 7.05
CA LEU A 154 11.56 9.27 7.26
C LEU A 154 12.53 8.16 6.81
N THR A 155 12.09 6.89 6.78
CA THR A 155 12.85 5.75 6.22
C THR A 155 12.38 5.26 4.84
N ALA A 156 11.28 5.81 4.31
CA ALA A 156 10.73 5.55 2.98
C ALA A 156 10.68 6.85 2.17
N GLN A 157 11.74 7.64 2.29
CA GLN A 157 12.16 8.47 1.17
C GLN A 157 12.30 7.52 -0.03
N VAL A 158 11.62 7.86 -1.12
CA VAL A 158 12.05 7.48 -2.45
C VAL A 158 13.57 7.73 -2.48
N GLY A 159 14.36 6.67 -2.64
CA GLY A 159 15.81 6.79 -2.64
C GLY A 159 16.26 7.69 -3.79
N GLU A 160 16.50 8.97 -3.50
CA GLU A 160 17.44 9.78 -4.26
C GLU A 160 18.87 9.23 -4.07
N GLU A 161 19.10 8.48 -2.99
CA GLU A 161 20.34 7.78 -2.73
C GLU A 161 20.57 6.69 -3.79
N VAL A 162 21.63 6.90 -4.57
CA VAL A 162 22.17 5.92 -5.49
C VAL A 162 23.07 4.98 -4.69
N LEU A 163 22.65 3.73 -4.55
CA LEU A 163 23.41 2.68 -3.86
C LEU A 163 24.37 2.01 -4.83
N VAL A 164 25.52 1.57 -4.33
CA VAL A 164 26.50 0.77 -5.07
C VAL A 164 26.41 -0.67 -4.58
N GLY A 165 26.42 -1.62 -5.52
CA GLY A 165 26.39 -3.04 -5.21
C GLY A 165 26.87 -3.89 -6.37
N ARG A 166 26.73 -5.21 -6.25
CA ARG A 166 27.12 -6.18 -7.27
C ARG A 166 25.97 -7.14 -7.55
N ILE A 167 25.63 -7.32 -8.82
CA ILE A 167 24.72 -8.40 -9.21
C ILE A 167 25.47 -9.71 -9.01
N ILE A 168 25.04 -10.49 -8.02
CA ILE A 168 25.68 -11.75 -7.64
C ILE A 168 25.03 -12.95 -8.30
N ASN A 169 23.70 -12.93 -8.48
CA ASN A 169 22.95 -14.07 -9.02
C ASN A 169 21.84 -13.58 -9.96
N PHE A 170 21.64 -14.27 -11.09
CA PHE A 170 20.53 -14.02 -12.01
C PHE A 170 19.88 -15.33 -12.49
N HIS A 171 18.55 -15.38 -12.52
CA HIS A 171 17.79 -16.50 -13.05
C HIS A 171 17.24 -16.12 -14.43
N ARG A 172 17.92 -16.58 -15.49
CA ARG A 172 17.67 -16.15 -16.87
C ARG A 172 16.21 -16.30 -17.31
N GLU A 173 15.66 -17.50 -17.15
CA GLU A 173 14.28 -17.79 -17.61
C GLU A 173 13.21 -16.99 -16.88
N LYS A 174 13.42 -16.71 -15.59
CA LYS A 174 12.47 -15.96 -14.75
C LYS A 174 12.72 -14.45 -14.80
N GLY A 175 13.83 -14.01 -15.39
CA GLY A 175 14.15 -12.60 -15.61
C GLY A 175 14.41 -11.81 -14.32
N TYR A 176 14.83 -12.45 -13.24
CA TYR A 176 15.13 -11.77 -11.97
C TYR A 176 16.42 -12.24 -11.34
N GLY A 177 16.99 -11.40 -10.48
CA GLY A 177 18.22 -11.68 -9.77
C GLY A 177 18.32 -10.94 -8.44
N PHE A 178 19.52 -10.97 -7.88
CA PHE A 178 19.84 -10.37 -6.60
C PHE A 178 21.13 -9.55 -6.69
N ILE A 179 21.12 -8.40 -6.01
CA ILE A 179 22.24 -7.50 -5.84
C ILE A 179 22.71 -7.60 -4.38
N GLU A 180 23.98 -7.86 -4.18
CA GLU A 180 24.64 -7.71 -2.89
C GLU A 180 25.09 -6.25 -2.73
N CYS A 181 24.92 -5.69 -1.54
CA CYS A 181 25.19 -4.29 -1.26
C CYS A 181 25.61 -4.16 0.21
N ASP A 182 26.84 -3.70 0.46
CA ASP A 182 27.41 -3.67 1.83
C ASP A 182 26.60 -2.80 2.80
N SER A 183 25.92 -1.77 2.28
CA SER A 183 25.05 -0.90 3.08
C SER A 183 23.70 -1.55 3.42
N ARG A 184 23.42 -2.76 2.94
CA ARG A 184 22.17 -3.50 3.17
C ARG A 184 22.44 -4.90 3.74
N PRO A 185 21.77 -5.29 4.83
CA PRO A 185 22.01 -6.59 5.47
C PRO A 185 21.49 -7.78 4.66
N ASN A 186 20.66 -7.55 3.63
CA ASN A 186 20.07 -8.59 2.80
C ASN A 186 20.24 -8.24 1.32
N ASN A 187 20.34 -9.28 0.49
CA ASN A 187 20.39 -9.14 -0.95
C ASN A 187 19.14 -8.45 -1.50
N VAL A 188 19.34 -7.46 -2.37
CA VAL A 188 18.29 -6.66 -2.98
C VAL A 188 17.78 -7.34 -4.24
N PHE A 189 16.48 -7.56 -4.33
CA PHE A 189 15.84 -8.19 -5.49
C PHE A 189 15.81 -7.24 -6.69
N PHE A 190 16.04 -7.72 -7.91
CA PHE A 190 15.72 -6.95 -9.11
C PHE A 190 15.07 -7.83 -10.19
N HIS A 191 14.36 -7.19 -11.11
CA HIS A 191 13.80 -7.84 -12.28
C HIS A 191 14.28 -7.11 -13.53
N ILE A 192 14.71 -7.84 -14.56
CA ILE A 192 15.38 -7.28 -15.75
C ILE A 192 14.51 -6.26 -16.48
N ARG A 193 13.18 -6.42 -16.43
CA ARG A 193 12.20 -5.48 -17.02
C ARG A 193 11.92 -4.22 -16.17
N ASN A 194 12.53 -4.09 -15.00
CA ASN A 194 12.23 -3.02 -14.05
C ASN A 194 13.37 -2.01 -13.98
N GLY A 195 13.58 -1.25 -15.06
CA GLY A 195 14.54 -0.14 -15.08
C GLY A 195 15.99 -0.61 -14.94
N VAL A 196 16.38 -1.60 -15.74
CA VAL A 196 17.78 -2.03 -15.89
C VAL A 196 18.30 -1.45 -17.20
N ASP A 197 19.44 -0.77 -17.15
CA ASP A 197 20.09 -0.18 -18.32
C ASP A 197 20.56 -1.25 -19.32
N GLU A 198 20.51 -0.93 -20.61
CA GLU A 198 20.89 -1.86 -21.69
C GLU A 198 22.34 -2.35 -21.55
N SER A 199 23.24 -1.50 -21.04
CA SER A 199 24.64 -1.87 -20.81
C SER A 199 24.79 -2.97 -19.74
N VAL A 200 23.94 -2.95 -18.71
CA VAL A 200 23.91 -3.98 -17.67
C VAL A 200 23.30 -5.26 -18.24
N VAL A 201 22.22 -5.15 -19.03
CA VAL A 201 21.61 -6.30 -19.72
C VAL A 201 22.63 -7.01 -20.61
N GLY A 202 23.38 -6.27 -21.41
CA GLY A 202 24.43 -6.83 -22.27
C GLY A 202 25.50 -7.59 -21.48
N ARG A 203 25.91 -7.10 -20.29
CA ARG A 203 26.85 -7.81 -19.41
C ARG A 203 26.26 -9.10 -18.84
N ILE A 204 24.99 -9.10 -18.44
CA ILE A 204 24.31 -10.30 -17.94
C ILE A 204 24.23 -11.36 -19.05
N GLU A 205 23.86 -10.96 -20.25
CA GLU A 205 23.71 -11.86 -21.39
C GLU A 205 25.06 -12.44 -21.87
N ALA A 206 26.13 -11.63 -21.84
CA ALA A 206 27.48 -12.06 -22.22
C ALA A 206 28.05 -13.16 -21.31
N VAL A 207 27.73 -13.14 -20.00
CA VAL A 207 28.16 -14.20 -19.07
C VAL A 207 27.33 -15.48 -19.26
N GLY A 208 26.13 -15.34 -19.83
CA GLY A 208 25.11 -16.39 -19.89
C GLY A 208 24.97 -17.09 -21.23
N GLU A 209 25.81 -16.84 -22.23
CA GLU A 209 25.64 -17.42 -23.56
C GLU A 209 25.64 -18.96 -23.50
N GLY A 210 24.51 -19.59 -23.87
CA GLY A 210 24.33 -21.06 -23.82
C GLY A 210 23.95 -21.68 -22.46
N LEU A 211 23.87 -20.92 -21.36
CA LEU A 211 23.56 -21.45 -20.02
C LEU A 211 22.10 -21.21 -19.58
N THR A 212 21.47 -22.23 -18.98
CA THR A 212 20.12 -22.19 -18.39
C THR A 212 20.16 -22.24 -16.86
N GLY A 213 19.23 -21.56 -16.19
CA GLY A 213 19.09 -21.61 -14.73
C GLY A 213 19.74 -20.43 -13.99
N TRP A 214 20.28 -20.70 -12.80
CA TRP A 214 20.98 -19.71 -11.97
C TRP A 214 22.38 -19.44 -12.50
N GLN A 215 22.69 -18.18 -12.72
CA GLN A 215 24.00 -17.70 -13.14
C GLN A 215 24.60 -16.92 -11.98
N GLN A 216 25.80 -17.30 -11.57
CA GLN A 216 26.61 -16.50 -10.66
C GLN A 216 27.31 -15.42 -11.48
N LEU A 217 27.15 -14.18 -11.05
CA LEU A 217 27.60 -12.98 -11.72
C LEU A 217 28.45 -12.16 -10.75
N ASP A 218 29.20 -11.23 -11.32
CA ASP A 218 30.02 -10.32 -10.52
C ASP A 218 30.02 -8.91 -11.13
N ILE A 219 28.83 -8.41 -11.46
CA ILE A 219 28.66 -7.17 -12.24
C ILE A 219 28.45 -6.00 -11.27
N PRO A 220 29.39 -5.03 -11.19
CA PRO A 220 29.25 -3.88 -10.32
C PRO A 220 28.22 -2.90 -10.90
N VAL A 221 27.27 -2.48 -10.07
CA VAL A 221 26.14 -1.64 -10.47
C VAL A 221 25.87 -0.53 -9.48
N THR A 222 25.30 0.55 -9.99
CA THR A 222 24.54 1.50 -9.18
C THR A 222 23.05 1.19 -9.31
N PHE A 223 22.29 1.44 -8.26
CA PHE A 223 20.84 1.24 -8.29
C PHE A 223 20.15 2.11 -7.26
N ARG A 224 18.84 2.27 -7.43
CA ARG A 224 17.95 2.86 -6.42
C ARG A 224 17.03 1.78 -5.86
N GLU A 225 16.63 1.94 -4.62
CA GLU A 225 15.77 0.97 -3.94
C GLU A 225 14.34 1.50 -3.83
N ARG A 226 13.37 0.63 -4.12
CA ARG A 226 11.96 0.85 -3.83
C ARG A 226 11.40 -0.34 -3.08
N PHE A 227 10.55 -0.11 -2.10
CA PHE A 227 9.84 -1.20 -1.43
C PHE A 227 8.68 -1.66 -2.30
N THR A 228 8.68 -2.94 -2.68
CA THR A 228 7.55 -3.54 -3.38
C THR A 228 6.76 -4.43 -2.43
N ARG A 229 5.43 -4.27 -2.44
CA ARG A 229 4.53 -5.08 -1.63
C ARG A 229 4.11 -6.30 -2.44
N ARG A 230 4.68 -7.47 -2.14
CA ARG A 230 4.23 -8.77 -2.69
C ARG A 230 3.81 -9.68 -1.53
N SER A 231 2.61 -10.24 -1.62
CA SER A 231 2.12 -11.28 -0.71
C SER A 231 2.27 -10.97 0.79
N ARG A 232 1.87 -9.76 1.21
CA ARG A 232 1.93 -9.26 2.62
C ARG A 232 3.32 -9.01 3.21
N GLU A 233 4.40 -9.22 2.45
CA GLU A 233 5.76 -8.82 2.82
C GLU A 233 6.20 -7.61 1.98
N GLU A 234 6.82 -6.63 2.64
CA GLU A 234 7.56 -5.56 1.97
C GLU A 234 8.96 -6.09 1.69
N LYS A 235 9.33 -6.20 0.41
CA LYS A 235 10.70 -6.56 0.03
C LYS A 235 11.34 -5.43 -0.75
N PRO A 236 12.60 -5.09 -0.43
CA PRO A 236 13.34 -4.12 -1.21
C PRO A 236 13.54 -4.65 -2.63
N ALA A 237 13.27 -3.80 -3.61
CA ALA A 237 13.48 -4.08 -5.01
C ALA A 237 14.31 -2.96 -5.64
N ALA A 238 15.38 -3.32 -6.32
CA ALA A 238 16.20 -2.38 -7.07
C ALA A 238 15.51 -1.95 -8.38
N PHE A 239 15.76 -0.70 -8.78
CA PHE A 239 15.37 -0.08 -10.03
C PHE A 239 16.41 0.98 -10.42
N ASP A 240 16.33 1.51 -11.65
CA ASP A 240 17.34 2.44 -12.22
C ASP A 240 18.77 1.87 -12.12
N ILE A 241 18.92 0.59 -12.48
CA ILE A 241 20.16 -0.17 -12.35
C ILE A 241 21.07 0.15 -13.53
N LYS A 242 22.27 0.68 -13.24
CA LYS A 242 23.28 1.07 -14.24
C LYS A 242 24.63 0.47 -13.87
N LEU A 243 25.55 0.34 -14.83
CA LEU A 243 26.91 -0.08 -14.52
C LEU A 243 27.57 0.93 -13.58
N TYR A 244 28.27 0.43 -12.57
CA TYR A 244 29.14 1.27 -11.76
C TYR A 244 30.40 1.58 -12.57
N VAL A 245 30.56 2.83 -12.98
CA VAL A 245 31.79 3.35 -13.56
C VAL A 245 32.57 3.97 -12.40
N GLN A 246 33.67 3.34 -12.02
CA GLN A 246 34.59 3.97 -11.09
C GLN A 246 35.22 5.16 -11.83
N ASP A 247 34.98 6.38 -11.35
CA ASP A 247 35.69 7.54 -11.88
C ASP A 247 37.19 7.26 -11.75
N ALA A 248 37.89 7.31 -12.89
CA ALA A 248 39.33 7.15 -12.98
C ALA A 248 40.01 8.38 -12.37
N ALA A 249 40.01 8.46 -11.05
CA ALA A 249 40.67 9.52 -10.30
C ALA A 249 41.18 8.99 -8.95
N GLU A 250 41.98 7.93 -8.99
CA GLU A 250 42.91 7.58 -7.90
C GLU A 250 43.86 6.49 -8.41
N ASN A 251 44.78 6.91 -9.28
CA ASN A 251 46.05 6.21 -9.51
C ASN A 251 47.03 7.22 -10.09
N THR A 252 47.23 8.34 -9.39
CA THR A 252 48.48 9.06 -9.50
C THR A 252 49.45 8.35 -8.58
N VAL A 253 50.16 7.39 -9.16
CA VAL A 253 51.42 6.89 -8.63
C VAL A 253 52.27 8.13 -8.35
N ILE A 254 52.51 8.42 -7.07
CA ILE A 254 53.62 9.30 -6.71
C ILE A 254 54.86 8.44 -6.98
N GLU A 255 55.40 8.56 -8.18
CA GLU A 255 56.80 8.20 -8.43
C GLU A 255 57.62 9.14 -7.55
N GLU A 256 58.10 8.62 -6.42
CA GLU A 256 59.22 9.24 -5.71
C GLU A 256 60.43 9.16 -6.63
N GLU A 257 60.71 10.25 -7.33
CA GLU A 257 62.02 10.47 -7.95
C GLU A 257 63.11 10.34 -6.85
N PRO A 258 64.14 9.51 -7.06
CA PRO A 258 65.24 9.41 -6.13
C PRO A 258 66.04 10.71 -6.16
N ARG A 259 66.06 11.45 -5.04
CA ARG A 259 66.99 12.57 -4.88
C ARG A 259 68.42 12.06 -4.96
N GLU A 260 69.11 12.54 -5.98
CA GLU A 260 70.50 12.32 -6.29
C GLU A 260 71.42 12.51 -5.09
N GLN A 261 72.38 11.59 -5.01
CA GLN A 261 73.58 11.68 -4.20
C GLN A 261 74.36 12.93 -4.63
N ILE A 262 74.57 13.85 -3.70
CA ILE A 262 75.62 14.88 -3.83
C ILE A 262 76.90 14.25 -3.30
N GLU A 263 77.71 13.64 -4.17
CA GLU A 263 79.16 13.50 -3.98
C GLU A 263 79.85 13.47 -5.35
N ASP A 264 80.64 14.51 -5.62
CA ASP A 264 81.88 14.54 -6.43
C ASP A 264 82.49 15.92 -6.14
N PHE A 265 83.29 16.10 -5.09
CA PHE A 265 84.75 15.89 -5.02
C PHE A 265 85.57 16.42 -6.22
N PHE A 266 86.37 17.46 -5.90
CA PHE A 266 87.56 18.01 -6.57
C PHE A 266 87.42 18.92 -7.80
N SER A 267 87.55 20.23 -7.57
CA SER A 267 88.77 21.00 -7.91
C SER A 267 88.89 22.26 -7.05
#